data_AF-A0A6P4BND8-F1
#
_entry.id   AF-A0A6P4BND8-F1
#
_cell.length_a   1.000
_cell.length_b   1.000
_cell.length_c   1.000
_cell.angle_alpha   90.00
_cell.angle_beta   90.00
_cell.angle_gamma   90.00
#
_symmetry.space_group_name_H-M   'P 1'
#
loop_
_entity.id
_entity.type
_entity.pdbx_description
1 polymer ?
#
loop_
_entity_poly.entity_id
_entity_poly.type
_entity_poly.pdbx_seq_one_letter_code
_entity_poly.pdbx_strand_id
1 'polypeptide(L)'
;MTILKKLQINISFAEALEQMSLYAKLLKELMTKKRSWRNDKTVVLTEECNAIFQHKLSQKLKDHGSFQIPCVIREITMEKVLCDLGASINLMSLGMMNRMKMEKTKPTTMALQLADRSFKFSHGVVEDLLVKVGDFIFPADFVVLDMEEEAKASIILGRQFLATTRAIIDVQKGELVLRLHDENMVFNVFKAMSYPPESLGELMGEKRFHTS
;
A
#
# COMPACT_ATOMS: atom_id res chain seq x y z
N MET A 1 -3.69 28.61 -38.98
CA MET A 1 -2.77 29.18 -39.98
C MET A 1 -1.34 28.80 -39.61
N THR A 2 -0.73 27.95 -40.43
CA THR A 2 0.67 27.52 -40.33
C THR A 2 1.58 28.63 -40.83
N ILE A 3 2.40 29.24 -39.97
CA ILE A 3 3.48 30.14 -40.41
C ILE A 3 4.72 29.86 -39.57
N LEU A 4 5.53 28.90 -40.03
CA LEU A 4 6.97 28.95 -39.80
C LEU A 4 7.61 29.12 -41.17
N LYS A 5 7.76 30.39 -41.57
CA LYS A 5 8.58 30.76 -42.72
C LYS A 5 10.04 30.56 -42.31
N LYS A 6 10.74 29.74 -43.10
CA LYS A 6 12.21 29.51 -43.11
C LYS A 6 12.99 30.59 -42.35
N LEU A 7 13.63 30.21 -41.25
CA LEU A 7 14.63 31.06 -40.58
C LEU A 7 15.96 30.88 -41.31
N GLN A 8 16.31 31.85 -42.15
CA GLN A 8 17.62 31.90 -42.81
C GLN A 8 18.55 32.75 -41.95
N ILE A 9 19.47 32.08 -41.25
CA ILE A 9 20.48 32.75 -40.43
C ILE A 9 21.68 33.06 -41.35
N ASN A 10 21.81 34.32 -41.75
CA ASN A 10 22.96 34.81 -42.53
C ASN A 10 24.10 35.17 -41.57
N ILE A 11 24.85 34.17 -41.12
CA ILE A 11 26.17 34.39 -40.50
C ILE A 11 27.23 34.46 -41.59
N SER A 12 28.19 35.36 -41.46
CA SER A 12 29.31 35.39 -42.41
C SER A 12 30.13 34.11 -42.28
N PHE A 13 30.72 33.64 -43.38
CA PHE A 13 31.53 32.42 -43.37
C PHE A 13 32.70 32.50 -42.37
N ALA A 14 33.26 33.69 -42.17
CA ALA A 14 34.31 33.94 -41.19
C ALA A 14 33.82 33.75 -39.74
N GLU A 15 32.65 34.29 -39.40
CA GLU A 15 32.03 34.09 -38.08
C GLU A 15 31.65 32.63 -37.85
N ALA A 16 31.17 31.94 -38.90
CA ALA A 16 30.87 30.50 -38.82
C ALA A 16 32.14 29.69 -38.52
N LEU A 17 33.26 30.01 -39.18
CA LEU A 17 34.55 29.36 -38.92
C LEU A 17 35.09 29.66 -37.53
N GLU A 18 34.91 30.89 -37.04
CA GLU A 18 35.33 31.27 -35.69
C GLU A 18 34.48 30.56 -34.62
N GLN A 19 33.17 30.46 -34.81
CA GLN A 19 32.28 29.69 -33.96
C GLN A 19 32.61 28.18 -33.99
N MET A 20 32.95 27.63 -35.14
CA MET A 20 33.40 26.24 -35.26
C MET A 20 34.74 26.01 -34.53
N SER A 21 35.66 26.98 -34.60
CA SER A 21 36.95 26.95 -33.88
C SER A 21 36.73 27.01 -32.35
N LEU A 22 35.84 27.88 -31.88
CA LEU A 22 35.45 27.98 -30.47
C LEU A 22 34.75 26.72 -29.99
N TYR A 23 33.85 26.17 -30.79
CA TYR A 23 33.17 24.91 -30.50
C TYR A 23 34.15 23.72 -30.46
N ALA A 24 35.11 23.67 -31.37
CA ALA A 24 36.16 22.65 -31.36
C ALA A 24 37.09 22.78 -30.14
N LYS A 25 37.40 24.00 -29.69
CA LYS A 25 38.12 24.24 -28.44
C LYS A 25 37.31 23.76 -27.23
N LEU A 26 36.03 24.12 -27.16
CA LEU A 26 35.13 23.70 -26.09
C LEU A 26 35.01 22.17 -26.03
N LEU A 27 34.81 21.51 -27.18
CA LEU A 27 34.75 20.05 -27.26
C LEU A 27 36.09 19.41 -26.86
N LYS A 28 37.22 19.98 -27.26
CA LYS A 28 38.54 19.51 -26.82
C LYS A 28 38.71 19.67 -25.30
N GLU A 29 38.24 20.77 -24.72
CA GLU A 29 38.26 21.03 -23.27
C GLU A 29 37.36 20.06 -22.50
N LEU A 30 36.15 19.79 -23.01
CA LEU A 30 35.23 18.83 -22.43
C LEU A 30 35.77 17.40 -22.53
N MET A 31 36.40 17.04 -23.65
CA MET A 31 36.97 15.71 -23.86
C MET A 31 38.28 15.51 -23.08
N THR A 32 39.07 16.57 -22.85
CA THR A 32 40.23 16.53 -21.96
C THR A 32 39.82 16.47 -20.49
N LYS A 33 38.81 17.24 -20.07
CA LYS A 33 38.19 17.10 -18.73
C LYS A 33 37.55 15.73 -18.51
N LYS A 34 36.91 15.16 -19.54
CA LYS A 34 36.34 13.80 -19.48
C LYS A 34 37.43 12.71 -19.45
N ARG A 35 38.59 12.94 -20.09
CA ARG A 35 39.78 12.08 -19.95
C ARG A 35 40.41 12.18 -18.55
N SER A 36 40.41 13.36 -17.92
CA SER A 36 40.84 13.49 -16.50
C SER A 36 39.85 12.88 -15.50
N TRP A 37 38.56 12.77 -15.85
CA TRP A 37 37.55 12.08 -15.04
C TRP A 37 37.67 10.54 -15.12
N ARG A 38 38.31 10.02 -16.17
CA ARG A 38 38.50 8.57 -16.36
C ARG A 38 39.66 8.02 -15.51
N ASN A 39 40.40 8.89 -14.83
CA ASN A 39 41.32 8.51 -13.75
C ASN A 39 40.68 8.91 -12.41
N ASP A 40 40.02 7.95 -11.79
CA ASP A 40 39.58 7.89 -10.39
C ASP A 40 39.74 9.16 -9.55
N LYS A 41 38.80 10.10 -9.71
CA LYS A 41 38.51 11.09 -8.67
C LYS A 41 37.06 10.94 -8.27
N THR A 42 36.85 10.19 -7.20
CA THR A 42 35.67 10.32 -6.34
C THR A 42 35.52 11.80 -6.01
N VAL A 43 34.57 12.47 -6.66
CA VAL A 43 34.21 13.83 -6.28
C VAL A 43 33.48 13.71 -4.96
N VAL A 44 34.15 14.08 -3.88
CA VAL A 44 33.54 14.25 -2.56
C VAL A 44 32.53 15.37 -2.70
N LEU A 45 31.25 15.01 -2.77
CA LEU A 45 30.14 15.96 -2.71
C LEU A 45 30.21 16.64 -1.35
N THR A 46 30.39 17.96 -1.32
CA THR A 46 30.30 18.75 -0.09
C THR A 46 28.88 18.63 0.49
N GLU A 47 28.76 18.65 1.82
CA GLU A 47 27.49 18.42 2.54
C GLU A 47 26.38 19.36 2.08
N GLU A 48 26.71 20.60 1.70
CA GLU A 48 25.78 21.60 1.16
C GLU A 48 25.15 21.19 -0.18
N CYS A 49 25.91 20.52 -1.05
CA CYS A 49 25.43 20.04 -2.34
C CYS A 49 24.54 18.79 -2.16
N ASN A 50 24.89 17.92 -1.21
CA ASN A 50 24.06 16.78 -0.83
C ASN A 50 22.74 17.22 -0.18
N ALA A 51 22.76 18.22 0.70
CA ALA A 51 21.56 18.74 1.36
C ALA A 51 20.57 19.35 0.35
N ILE A 52 21.04 20.16 -0.61
CA ILE A 52 20.20 20.78 -1.63
C ILE A 52 19.58 19.73 -2.58
N PHE A 53 20.31 18.68 -2.94
CA PHE A 53 19.78 17.58 -3.75
C PHE A 53 18.84 16.66 -2.96
N GLN A 54 19.12 16.40 -1.67
CA GLN A 54 18.26 15.59 -0.81
C GLN A 54 16.92 16.27 -0.51
N HIS A 55 16.87 17.60 -0.37
CA HIS A 55 15.62 18.33 -0.15
C HIS A 55 14.68 18.35 -1.37
N LYS A 56 15.17 18.05 -2.58
CA LYS A 56 14.36 17.99 -3.81
C LYS A 56 13.96 16.57 -4.23
N LEU A 57 14.47 15.54 -3.56
CA LEU A 57 14.19 14.14 -3.86
C LEU A 57 13.27 13.57 -2.78
N SER A 58 12.22 12.86 -3.19
CA SER A 58 11.33 12.15 -2.28
C SER A 58 12.14 11.17 -1.42
N GLN A 59 12.06 11.30 -0.10
CA GLN A 59 12.76 10.41 0.82
C GLN A 59 12.11 9.02 0.78
N LYS A 60 12.94 7.97 0.70
CA LYS A 60 12.47 6.59 0.87
C LYS A 60 12.01 6.42 2.32
N LEU A 61 10.75 6.06 2.51
CA LEU A 61 10.22 5.72 3.82
C LEU A 61 10.42 4.23 4.10
N LYS A 62 10.54 3.88 5.39
CA LYS A 62 10.61 2.49 5.82
C LYS A 62 9.24 1.84 5.61
N ASP A 63 9.22 0.53 5.35
CA ASP A 63 7.98 -0.23 5.43
C ASP A 63 7.48 -0.24 6.87
N HIS A 64 6.21 0.14 7.05
CA HIS A 64 5.54 0.16 8.34
C HIS A 64 4.75 -1.12 8.62
N GLY A 65 4.77 -2.09 7.69
CA GLY A 65 4.12 -3.37 7.83
C GLY A 65 2.69 -3.40 7.29
N SER A 66 1.90 -4.35 7.79
CA SER A 66 0.56 -4.63 7.27
C SER A 66 -0.53 -3.78 7.91
N PHE A 67 -1.57 -3.47 7.13
CA PHE A 67 -2.79 -2.85 7.65
C PHE A 67 -3.65 -3.91 8.34
N GLN A 68 -3.74 -3.84 9.66
CA GLN A 68 -4.58 -4.74 10.46
C GLN A 68 -5.57 -3.93 11.27
N ILE A 69 -6.83 -4.37 11.29
CA ILE A 69 -7.90 -3.74 12.07
C ILE A 69 -8.59 -4.75 12.97
N PRO A 70 -9.13 -4.32 14.12
CA PRO A 70 -10.02 -5.15 14.89
C PRO A 70 -11.36 -5.30 14.16
N CYS A 71 -11.95 -6.48 14.23
CA CYS A 71 -13.32 -6.67 13.81
C CYS A 71 -14.03 -7.71 14.68
N VAL A 72 -15.35 -7.72 14.59
CA VAL A 72 -16.21 -8.72 15.23
C VAL A 72 -17.00 -9.40 14.14
N ILE A 73 -16.93 -10.73 14.09
CA ILE A 73 -17.76 -11.55 13.20
C ILE A 73 -18.53 -12.50 14.09
N ARG A 74 -19.86 -12.47 13.97
CA ARG A 74 -20.77 -13.09 14.96
C ARG A 74 -20.48 -12.54 16.37
N GLU A 75 -20.03 -13.39 17.28
CA GLU A 75 -19.72 -13.06 18.68
C GLU A 75 -18.21 -13.12 18.96
N ILE A 76 -17.39 -13.36 17.93
CA ILE A 76 -15.94 -13.50 18.08
C ILE A 76 -15.28 -12.17 17.74
N THR A 77 -14.56 -11.62 18.71
CA THR A 77 -13.73 -10.43 18.52
C THR A 77 -12.33 -10.85 18.08
N MET A 78 -11.85 -10.23 17.01
CA MET A 78 -10.49 -10.44 16.51
C MET A 78 -9.78 -9.10 16.51
N GLU A 79 -8.66 -9.02 17.22
CA GLU A 79 -7.90 -7.77 17.37
C GLU A 79 -7.16 -7.39 16.08
N LYS A 80 -6.79 -8.38 15.27
CA LYS A 80 -5.91 -8.22 14.11
C LYS A 80 -6.44 -8.99 12.91
N VAL A 81 -7.16 -8.30 12.04
CA VAL A 81 -7.60 -8.81 10.74
C VAL A 81 -6.91 -8.04 9.62
N LEU A 82 -6.29 -8.78 8.70
CA LEU A 82 -5.48 -8.20 7.63
C LEU A 82 -6.35 -7.58 6.54
N CYS A 83 -6.10 -6.31 6.23
CA CYS A 83 -6.62 -5.64 5.05
C CYS A 83 -5.58 -5.72 3.94
N ASP A 84 -5.89 -6.47 2.88
CA ASP A 84 -4.94 -6.75 1.80
C ASP A 84 -5.51 -6.34 0.43
N LEU A 85 -4.90 -5.31 -0.17
CA LEU A 85 -5.20 -4.92 -1.54
C LEU A 85 -4.67 -5.91 -2.58
N GLY A 86 -3.73 -6.80 -2.21
CA GLY A 86 -3.24 -7.90 -3.04
C GLY A 86 -4.25 -9.04 -3.21
N ALA A 87 -5.04 -9.33 -2.16
CA ALA A 87 -6.09 -10.33 -2.20
C ALA A 87 -7.31 -9.84 -2.99
N SER A 88 -7.77 -10.62 -3.98
CA SER A 88 -8.96 -10.28 -4.77
C SER A 88 -10.27 -10.49 -4.01
N ILE A 89 -10.28 -11.45 -3.11
CA ILE A 89 -11.45 -11.95 -2.36
C ILE A 89 -11.13 -11.98 -0.87
N ASN A 90 -12.16 -12.12 -0.04
CA ASN A 90 -11.96 -12.32 1.40
C ASN A 90 -11.69 -13.79 1.69
N LEU A 91 -10.73 -14.04 2.58
CA LEU A 91 -10.32 -15.39 2.98
C LEU A 91 -10.53 -15.59 4.48
N MET A 92 -10.93 -16.81 4.84
CA MET A 92 -11.03 -17.27 6.22
C MET A 92 -10.30 -18.61 6.34
N SER A 93 -9.52 -18.81 7.41
CA SER A 93 -8.91 -20.12 7.67
C SER A 93 -9.98 -21.14 8.09
N LEU A 94 -9.73 -22.41 7.79
CA LEU A 94 -10.59 -23.51 8.24
C LEU A 94 -10.66 -23.57 9.78
N GLY A 95 -9.55 -23.33 10.48
CA GLY A 95 -9.55 -23.28 11.94
C GLY A 95 -10.38 -22.12 12.48
N MET A 96 -10.38 -20.96 11.84
CA MET A 96 -11.27 -19.85 12.20
C MET A 96 -12.74 -20.21 12.00
N MET A 97 -13.09 -20.80 10.85
CA MET A 97 -14.45 -21.29 10.60
C MET A 97 -14.92 -22.27 11.71
N ASN A 98 -14.05 -23.20 12.09
CA ASN A 98 -14.31 -24.17 13.17
C ASN A 98 -14.46 -23.48 14.53
N ARG A 99 -13.63 -22.49 14.85
CA ARG A 99 -13.74 -21.68 16.07
C ARG A 99 -15.06 -20.91 16.13
N MET A 100 -15.55 -20.43 14.98
CA MET A 100 -16.87 -19.81 14.86
C MET A 100 -18.04 -20.79 14.92
N LYS A 101 -17.77 -22.11 15.05
CA LYS A 101 -18.76 -23.20 15.02
C LYS A 101 -19.68 -23.12 13.81
N MET A 102 -19.14 -22.74 12.66
CA MET A 102 -19.88 -22.72 11.41
C MET A 102 -19.97 -24.15 10.87
N GLU A 103 -21.18 -24.69 10.78
CA GLU A 103 -21.37 -26.08 10.37
C GLU A 103 -21.44 -26.26 8.85
N LYS A 104 -21.74 -25.19 8.10
CA LYS A 104 -22.00 -25.27 6.67
C LYS A 104 -21.27 -24.17 5.92
N THR A 105 -20.51 -24.59 4.93
CA THR A 105 -20.15 -23.75 3.78
C THR A 105 -21.00 -24.15 2.58
N LYS A 106 -21.17 -23.22 1.66
CA LYS A 106 -21.61 -23.53 0.32
C LYS A 106 -20.48 -24.25 -0.42
N PRO A 107 -20.72 -25.46 -0.95
CA PRO A 107 -19.72 -26.17 -1.74
C PRO A 107 -19.30 -25.35 -2.95
N THR A 108 -18.00 -25.35 -3.26
CA THR A 108 -17.46 -24.73 -4.46
C THR A 108 -16.27 -25.53 -4.99
N THR A 109 -16.07 -25.53 -6.30
CA THR A 109 -14.92 -26.16 -6.97
C THR A 109 -13.78 -25.18 -7.21
N MET A 110 -13.79 -24.05 -6.51
CA MET A 110 -12.81 -22.99 -6.73
C MET A 110 -11.41 -23.41 -6.27
N ALA A 111 -10.42 -23.09 -7.10
CA ALA A 111 -9.01 -23.19 -6.78
C ALA A 111 -8.39 -21.79 -6.80
N LEU A 112 -7.58 -21.48 -5.80
CA LEU A 112 -6.93 -20.20 -5.64
C LEU A 112 -5.44 -20.35 -5.88
N GLN A 113 -4.91 -19.47 -6.74
CA GLN A 113 -3.47 -19.32 -6.90
C GLN A 113 -2.97 -18.30 -5.88
N LEU A 114 -2.07 -18.74 -5.01
CA LEU A 114 -1.44 -17.88 -4.01
C LEU A 114 -0.28 -17.09 -4.62
N ALA A 115 0.24 -16.11 -3.87
CA ALA A 115 1.36 -15.26 -4.32
C ALA A 115 2.65 -16.05 -4.63
N ASP A 116 2.84 -17.20 -3.97
CA ASP A 116 3.93 -18.14 -4.23
C ASP A 116 3.68 -19.06 -5.45
N ARG A 117 2.58 -18.82 -6.17
CA ARG A 117 2.09 -19.56 -7.34
C ARG A 117 1.60 -20.98 -7.02
N SER A 118 1.53 -21.36 -5.75
CA SER A 118 0.87 -22.60 -5.34
C SER A 118 -0.63 -22.51 -5.55
N PHE A 119 -1.28 -23.65 -5.78
CA PHE A 119 -2.73 -23.75 -5.88
C PHE A 119 -3.29 -24.41 -4.62
N LYS A 120 -4.33 -23.79 -4.04
CA LYS A 120 -5.11 -24.38 -2.97
C LYS A 120 -6.58 -24.46 -3.36
N PHE A 121 -7.19 -25.60 -3.10
CA PHE A 121 -8.62 -25.77 -3.24
C PHE A 121 -9.33 -25.18 -2.03
N SER A 122 -10.40 -24.41 -2.27
CA SER A 122 -11.23 -23.90 -1.18
C SER A 122 -12.05 -25.03 -0.56
N HIS A 123 -12.23 -24.98 0.76
CA HIS A 123 -13.14 -25.88 1.48
C HIS A 123 -14.61 -25.54 1.22
N GLY A 124 -14.89 -24.28 0.89
CA GLY A 124 -16.22 -23.79 0.59
C GLY A 124 -16.29 -22.27 0.68
N VAL A 125 -17.49 -21.71 0.51
CA VAL A 125 -17.79 -20.29 0.74
C VAL A 125 -18.73 -20.15 1.91
N VAL A 126 -18.45 -19.24 2.83
CA VAL A 126 -19.42 -18.78 3.83
C VAL A 126 -20.00 -17.47 3.32
N GLU A 127 -21.29 -17.47 3.01
CA GLU A 127 -22.01 -16.31 2.47
C GLU A 127 -22.69 -15.52 3.61
N ASP A 128 -22.95 -14.24 3.38
CA ASP A 128 -23.78 -13.37 4.21
C ASP A 128 -23.31 -13.20 5.68
N LEU A 129 -21.99 -13.18 5.93
CA LEU A 129 -21.48 -12.86 7.26
C LEU A 129 -21.48 -11.36 7.51
N LEU A 130 -21.97 -10.97 8.69
CA LEU A 130 -21.86 -9.61 9.19
C LEU A 130 -20.49 -9.41 9.84
N VAL A 131 -19.71 -8.52 9.27
CA VAL A 131 -18.42 -8.07 9.79
C VAL A 131 -18.63 -6.69 10.41
N LYS A 132 -18.52 -6.63 11.73
CA LYS A 132 -18.55 -5.37 12.47
C LYS A 132 -17.13 -4.82 12.64
N VAL A 133 -16.93 -3.57 12.27
CA VAL A 133 -15.67 -2.85 12.40
C VAL A 133 -15.97 -1.53 13.10
N GLY A 134 -15.55 -1.40 14.37
CA GLY A 134 -16.04 -0.33 15.25
C GLY A 134 -17.57 -0.34 15.30
N ASP A 135 -18.21 0.78 14.95
CA ASP A 135 -19.67 0.92 14.88
C ASP A 135 -20.28 0.52 13.53
N PHE A 136 -19.48 0.28 12.50
CA PHE A 136 -19.99 -0.10 11.17
C PHE A 136 -20.18 -1.60 11.05
N ILE A 137 -21.22 -2.01 10.32
CA ILE A 137 -21.52 -3.41 10.02
C ILE A 137 -21.64 -3.57 8.51
N PHE A 138 -20.88 -4.52 7.96
CA PHE A 138 -20.85 -4.80 6.54
C PHE A 138 -21.15 -6.28 6.27
N PRO A 139 -21.96 -6.61 5.26
CA PRO A 139 -22.06 -7.98 4.77
C PRO A 139 -20.79 -8.36 4.00
N ALA A 140 -20.32 -9.59 4.17
CA ALA A 140 -19.18 -10.13 3.45
C ALA A 140 -19.27 -11.64 3.30
N ASP A 141 -18.87 -12.11 2.12
CA ASP A 141 -18.65 -13.53 1.86
C ASP A 141 -17.17 -13.85 2.04
N PHE A 142 -16.88 -15.05 2.55
CA PHE A 142 -15.53 -15.53 2.78
C PHE A 142 -15.31 -16.88 2.12
N VAL A 143 -14.19 -17.00 1.43
CA VAL A 143 -13.73 -18.30 0.95
C VAL A 143 -12.89 -18.95 2.03
N VAL A 144 -13.22 -20.19 2.37
CA VAL A 144 -12.54 -20.94 3.42
C VAL A 144 -11.37 -21.71 2.81
N LEU A 145 -10.18 -21.55 3.38
CA LEU A 145 -8.97 -22.27 2.99
C LEU A 145 -8.30 -22.93 4.20
N ASP A 146 -7.68 -24.08 3.95
CA ASP A 146 -6.78 -24.68 4.91
C ASP A 146 -5.43 -23.93 4.89
N MET A 147 -5.23 -23.07 5.88
CA MET A 147 -4.08 -22.18 6.03
C MET A 147 -3.52 -22.35 7.44
N GLU A 148 -2.19 -22.31 7.56
CA GLU A 148 -1.51 -22.39 8.85
C GLU A 148 -1.77 -21.11 9.66
N GLU A 149 -2.35 -21.26 10.85
CA GLU A 149 -2.82 -20.13 11.67
C GLU A 149 -1.71 -19.46 12.48
N GLU A 150 -0.54 -20.10 12.55
CA GLU A 150 0.51 -19.80 13.52
C GLU A 150 1.44 -18.66 13.08
N ALA A 151 1.29 -18.14 11.85
CA ALA A 151 2.15 -17.08 11.31
C ALA A 151 1.43 -15.92 10.58
N LYS A 152 0.14 -16.02 10.27
CA LYS A 152 -0.61 -15.00 9.49
C LYS A 152 -2.04 -14.85 10.00
N ALA A 153 -2.64 -13.69 9.69
CA ALA A 153 -4.02 -13.38 10.04
C ALA A 153 -4.97 -14.50 9.57
N SER A 154 -5.74 -15.07 10.50
CA SER A 154 -6.74 -16.13 10.24
C SER A 154 -7.90 -15.66 9.34
N ILE A 155 -8.00 -14.33 9.11
CA ILE A 155 -8.94 -13.69 8.20
C ILE A 155 -8.18 -12.64 7.39
N ILE A 156 -8.46 -12.60 6.09
CA ILE A 156 -7.96 -11.58 5.16
C ILE A 156 -9.17 -10.91 4.51
N LEU A 157 -9.25 -9.59 4.66
CA LEU A 157 -10.22 -8.73 3.98
C LEU A 157 -9.57 -8.25 2.69
N GLY A 158 -10.02 -8.82 1.58
CA GLY A 158 -9.50 -8.52 0.26
C GLY A 158 -10.13 -7.28 -0.37
N ARG A 159 -9.79 -7.04 -1.64
CA ARG A 159 -10.34 -5.93 -2.43
C ARG A 159 -11.87 -5.90 -2.47
N GLN A 160 -12.54 -7.06 -2.44
CA GLN A 160 -14.01 -7.12 -2.41
C GLN A 160 -14.60 -6.42 -1.19
N PHE A 161 -14.11 -6.72 0.02
CA PHE A 161 -14.55 -6.03 1.24
C PHE A 161 -14.08 -4.57 1.28
N LEU A 162 -12.83 -4.31 0.88
CA LEU A 162 -12.28 -2.95 0.85
C LEU A 162 -13.04 -2.04 -0.12
N ALA A 163 -13.53 -2.58 -1.24
CA ALA A 163 -14.41 -1.85 -2.16
C ALA A 163 -15.79 -1.59 -1.54
N THR A 164 -16.37 -2.60 -0.87
CA THR A 164 -17.68 -2.49 -0.19
C THR A 164 -17.67 -1.39 0.87
N THR A 165 -16.60 -1.33 1.65
CA THR A 165 -16.37 -0.32 2.70
C THR A 165 -15.83 1.02 2.17
N ARG A 166 -15.67 1.16 0.84
CA ARG A 166 -15.09 2.35 0.19
C ARG A 166 -13.77 2.78 0.84
N ALA A 167 -12.91 1.81 1.11
CA ALA A 167 -11.70 1.98 1.88
C ALA A 167 -10.71 2.94 1.19
N ILE A 168 -10.04 3.77 1.99
CA ILE A 168 -8.90 4.58 1.55
C ILE A 168 -7.71 4.22 2.44
N ILE A 169 -6.58 3.89 1.81
CA ILE A 169 -5.35 3.54 2.51
C ILE A 169 -4.30 4.61 2.20
N ASP A 170 -3.96 5.40 3.21
CA ASP A 170 -2.81 6.30 3.18
C ASP A 170 -1.62 5.57 3.81
N VAL A 171 -0.77 5.01 2.95
CA VAL A 171 0.42 4.25 3.36
C VAL A 171 1.45 5.12 4.07
N GLN A 172 1.57 6.39 3.65
CA GLN A 172 2.53 7.31 4.25
C GLN A 172 2.13 7.68 5.68
N LYS A 173 0.83 7.90 5.93
CA LYS A 173 0.31 8.22 7.26
C LYS A 173 -0.01 7.01 8.12
N GLY A 174 -0.10 5.82 7.52
CA GLY A 174 -0.56 4.62 8.20
C GLY A 174 -2.04 4.70 8.55
N GLU A 175 -2.84 5.32 7.69
CA GLU A 175 -4.27 5.50 7.92
C GLU A 175 -5.07 4.60 6.99
N LEU A 176 -5.96 3.79 7.56
CA LEU A 176 -7.01 3.10 6.84
C LEU A 176 -8.34 3.76 7.20
N VAL A 177 -9.02 4.30 6.19
CA VAL A 177 -10.33 4.91 6.34
C VAL A 177 -11.37 3.97 5.75
N LEU A 178 -12.38 3.61 6.52
CA LEU A 178 -13.58 2.92 6.04
C LEU A 178 -14.74 3.92 6.01
N ARG A 179 -15.65 3.80 5.03
CA ARG A 179 -16.78 4.71 4.87
C ARG A 179 -18.08 3.94 4.73
N LEU A 180 -19.10 4.39 5.43
CA LEU A 180 -20.46 3.87 5.34
C LEU A 180 -21.42 5.06 5.30
N HIS A 181 -22.21 5.16 4.22
CA HIS A 181 -23.00 6.37 3.92
C HIS A 181 -22.15 7.64 3.93
N ASP A 182 -22.49 8.62 4.75
CA ASP A 182 -21.78 9.89 4.92
C ASP A 182 -20.79 9.87 6.10
N GLU A 183 -20.70 8.75 6.81
CA GLU A 183 -19.82 8.56 7.95
C GLU A 183 -18.51 7.89 7.53
N ASN A 184 -17.45 8.19 8.28
CA ASN A 184 -16.14 7.57 8.10
C ASN A 184 -15.53 7.14 9.43
N MET A 185 -14.66 6.14 9.36
CA MET A 185 -13.91 5.61 10.48
C MET A 185 -12.45 5.54 10.09
N VAL A 186 -11.58 6.11 10.92
CA VAL A 186 -10.14 6.22 10.64
C VAL A 186 -9.37 5.36 11.61
N PHE A 187 -8.63 4.40 11.09
CA PHE A 187 -7.70 3.57 11.84
C PHE A 187 -6.28 4.04 11.60
N ASN A 188 -5.57 4.37 12.67
CA ASN A 188 -4.12 4.59 12.59
C ASN A 188 -3.38 3.31 13.00
N VAL A 189 -2.89 2.58 12.02
CA VAL A 189 -2.20 1.29 12.26
C VAL A 189 -0.85 1.46 12.93
N PHE A 190 -0.23 2.65 12.86
CA PHE A 190 1.03 2.92 13.56
C PHE A 190 0.82 3.07 15.07
N LYS A 191 -0.31 3.67 15.49
CA LYS A 191 -0.69 3.80 16.90
C LYS A 191 -1.22 2.50 17.48
N ALA A 192 -1.95 1.70 16.71
CA ALA A 192 -2.47 0.40 17.15
C ALA A 192 -1.38 -0.60 17.58
N MET A 193 -0.14 -0.45 17.09
CA MET A 193 1.01 -1.25 17.53
C MET A 193 1.65 -0.78 18.85
N SER A 194 1.16 0.30 19.45
CA SER A 194 1.74 0.93 20.66
C SER A 194 0.88 0.83 21.93
N TYR A 195 -0.33 0.26 21.85
CA TYR A 195 -1.24 0.14 23.00
C TYR A 195 -1.18 -1.24 23.67
N PRO A 196 -1.19 -1.32 25.02
CA PRO A 196 -1.43 -2.57 25.73
C PRO A 196 -2.87 -3.05 25.50
N PRO A 197 -3.13 -4.37 25.55
CA PRO A 197 -4.43 -4.99 25.24
C PRO A 197 -5.64 -4.39 25.98
N GLU A 198 -5.43 -3.79 27.15
CA GLU A 198 -6.48 -3.28 28.04
C GLU A 198 -7.15 -1.98 27.56
N SER A 199 -6.61 -1.30 26.55
CA SER A 199 -7.14 -0.01 26.05
C SER A 199 -7.98 -0.12 24.76
N LEU A 200 -8.19 -1.34 24.25
CA LEU A 200 -9.06 -1.61 23.09
C LEU A 200 -10.55 -1.39 23.39
N GLY A 201 -10.96 -1.41 24.68
CA GLY A 201 -12.33 -1.15 25.10
C GLY A 201 -12.81 0.28 24.86
N GLU A 202 -11.92 1.27 24.82
CA GLU A 202 -12.30 2.68 24.61
C GLU A 202 -12.56 3.04 23.14
N LEU A 203 -12.04 2.25 22.18
CA LEU A 203 -12.33 2.39 20.75
C LEU A 203 -13.66 1.77 20.33
N MET A 204 -14.23 0.92 21.18
CA MET A 204 -15.53 0.27 20.99
C MET A 204 -16.51 0.87 22.00
N GLY A 205 -17.06 2.05 21.70
CA GLY A 205 -17.86 2.87 22.62
C GLY A 205 -18.73 2.09 23.60
N GLU A 206 -18.29 2.01 24.86
CA GLU A 206 -19.02 1.35 25.93
C GLU A 206 -19.95 2.35 26.62
N LYS A 207 -21.14 2.58 26.05
CA LYS A 207 -22.24 3.18 26.83
C LYS A 207 -22.86 2.08 27.69
N ARG A 208 -22.47 2.05 28.96
CA ARG A 208 -23.13 1.30 30.02
C ARG A 208 -24.62 1.63 30.03
N PHE A 209 -25.46 0.62 29.82
CA PHE A 209 -26.86 0.70 30.23
C PHE A 209 -26.91 0.72 31.77
N HIS A 210 -27.36 1.84 32.34
CA HIS A 210 -27.82 1.87 33.71
C HIS A 210 -29.25 1.32 33.74
N THR A 211 -29.41 0.13 34.31
CA THR A 211 -30.71 -0.34 34.78
C THR A 211 -30.98 0.26 36.16
N SER A 212 -32.03 1.04 36.28
CA SER A 212 -32.87 1.18 37.47
C SER A 212 -34.29 1.49 36.99
#